data_AF-A0AB39RXH2-F1
#
_entry.id   AF-A0AB39RXH2-F1
#
_cell.length_a   1.000
_cell.length_b   1.000
_cell.length_c   1.000
_cell.angle_alpha   90.00
_cell.angle_beta   90.00
_cell.angle_gamma   90.00
#
_symmetry.space_group_name_H-M   'P 1'
#
loop_
_entity.id
_entity.type
_entity.pdbx_description
1 polymer ?
#
loop_
_entity_poly.entity_id
_entity_poly.type
_entity_poly.pdbx_seq_one_letter_code
_entity_poly.pdbx_strand_id
1 'polypeptide(L)'
;MRLWKVGRALTVTFAAAVVVAGGVFYGLVVLLDFQEIENSAKLDAKTLFDLVKLSFGVVAGAGALVALVVAYRRQRVDEAGAHREATRLHTERFSQAVDKLGSASPAVRLGGVHALAGLADDAPDDSLRQTCIDVLCAYLQLPFTPDPGSDPAHQEEHHRYLAFRKVRHTILRLIGDHYRRPRGTHRSWQGCDLDLTGVTIDCSVDFGDAVFSGGEMLFGDAVFSGGAVAG
;
A
#
# COMPACT_ATOMS: atom_id res chain seq x y z
N MET A 1 1.75 -18.07 -14.93
CA MET A 1 2.68 -18.40 -16.04
C MET A 1 4.13 -17.87 -15.89
N ARG A 2 4.43 -16.87 -15.05
CA ARG A 2 5.81 -16.34 -14.87
C ARG A 2 6.77 -17.24 -14.06
N LEU A 3 6.26 -18.03 -13.11
CA LEU A 3 7.06 -18.93 -12.26
C LEU A 3 7.76 -20.07 -13.04
N TRP A 4 7.09 -20.61 -14.07
CA TRP A 4 7.65 -21.69 -14.92
C TRP A 4 8.89 -21.22 -15.71
N LYS A 5 8.88 -19.99 -16.22
CA LYS A 5 10.00 -19.42 -16.98
C LYS A 5 11.23 -19.21 -16.09
N VAL A 6 11.04 -18.95 -14.80
CA VAL A 6 12.12 -18.70 -13.85
C VAL A 6 12.75 -19.99 -13.35
N GLY A 7 11.95 -21.03 -13.07
CA GLY A 7 12.49 -22.37 -12.79
C GLY A 7 13.31 -22.92 -13.97
N ARG A 8 12.85 -22.66 -15.20
CA ARG A 8 13.63 -22.93 -16.42
C ARG A 8 14.91 -22.10 -16.49
N ALA A 9 14.88 -20.82 -16.16
CA ALA A 9 16.08 -19.98 -16.18
C ALA A 9 17.14 -20.47 -15.18
N LEU A 10 16.73 -20.89 -13.99
CA LEU A 10 17.63 -21.36 -12.91
C LEU A 10 18.21 -22.74 -13.20
N THR A 11 17.40 -23.63 -13.78
CA THR A 11 17.88 -24.93 -14.28
C THR A 11 18.80 -24.76 -15.48
N VAL A 12 18.55 -23.79 -16.36
CA VAL A 12 19.42 -23.48 -17.50
C VAL A 12 20.75 -22.88 -17.04
N THR A 13 20.78 -21.92 -16.11
CA THR A 13 22.04 -21.37 -15.59
C THR A 13 22.84 -22.41 -14.81
N PHE A 14 22.17 -23.26 -14.02
CA PHE A 14 22.84 -24.36 -13.32
C PHE A 14 23.39 -25.40 -14.30
N ALA A 15 22.60 -25.83 -15.29
CA ALA A 15 23.06 -26.75 -16.33
C ALA A 15 24.20 -26.17 -17.16
N ALA A 16 24.14 -24.88 -17.52
CA ALA A 16 25.22 -24.20 -18.22
C ALA A 16 26.51 -24.17 -17.39
N ALA A 17 26.42 -23.88 -16.08
CA ALA A 17 27.57 -23.92 -15.18
C ALA A 17 28.17 -25.34 -15.09
N VAL A 18 27.33 -26.39 -15.01
CA VAL A 18 27.78 -27.79 -15.01
C VAL A 18 28.43 -28.18 -16.33
N VAL A 19 27.87 -27.77 -17.47
CA VAL A 19 28.44 -28.05 -18.80
C VAL A 19 29.79 -27.36 -18.98
N VAL A 20 29.92 -26.10 -18.55
CA VAL A 20 31.21 -25.38 -18.61
C VAL A 20 32.24 -26.06 -17.71
N ALA A 21 31.88 -26.43 -16.48
CA ALA A 21 32.78 -27.16 -15.58
C ALA A 21 33.21 -28.53 -16.15
N GLY A 22 32.25 -29.29 -16.71
CA GLY A 22 32.52 -30.57 -17.36
C GLY A 22 33.38 -30.44 -18.61
N GLY A 23 33.17 -29.38 -19.41
CA GLY A 23 33.98 -29.08 -20.60
C GLY A 23 35.42 -28.69 -20.25
N VAL A 24 35.62 -27.90 -19.20
CA VAL A 24 36.95 -27.58 -18.68
C VAL A 24 37.65 -28.84 -18.17
N PHE A 25 36.94 -29.68 -17.42
CA PHE A 25 37.46 -30.96 -16.93
C PHE A 25 37.85 -31.90 -18.09
N TYR A 26 36.96 -32.08 -19.06
CA TYR A 26 37.21 -32.92 -20.23
C TYR A 26 38.37 -32.39 -21.08
N GLY A 27 38.43 -31.08 -21.32
CA GLY A 27 39.54 -30.44 -22.02
C GLY A 27 40.88 -30.66 -21.33
N LEU A 28 40.90 -30.61 -19.99
CA LEU A 28 42.07 -30.94 -19.18
C LEU A 28 42.49 -32.41 -19.32
N VAL A 29 41.53 -33.33 -19.28
CA VAL A 29 41.80 -34.77 -19.48
C VAL A 29 42.38 -35.03 -20.87
N VAL A 30 41.80 -34.44 -21.92
CA VAL A 30 42.29 -34.60 -23.30
C VAL A 30 43.66 -33.95 -23.50
N LEU A 31 43.91 -32.79 -22.89
CA LEU A 31 45.22 -32.13 -22.95
C LEU A 31 46.31 -32.97 -22.26
N LEU A 32 45.97 -33.62 -21.14
CA LEU A 32 46.85 -34.54 -20.42
C LEU A 32 47.10 -35.84 -21.22
N ASP A 33 46.06 -36.39 -21.85
CA ASP A 33 46.13 -37.57 -22.72
C ASP A 33 47.01 -37.32 -23.97
N PHE A 34 46.93 -36.10 -24.55
CA PHE A 34 47.82 -35.69 -25.64
C PHE A 34 49.28 -35.49 -25.22
N GLN A 35 49.54 -35.19 -23.95
CA GLN A 35 50.91 -35.08 -23.41
C GLN A 35 51.49 -36.43 -22.95
N GLU A 36 50.68 -37.49 -22.88
CA GLU A 36 51.11 -38.79 -22.36
C GLU A 36 51.91 -39.67 -23.33
N ILE A 37 52.17 -39.22 -24.58
CA ILE A 37 53.02 -39.97 -25.52
C ILE A 37 54.53 -39.67 -25.37
N GLU A 38 54.95 -38.63 -24.63
CA GLU A 38 56.39 -38.31 -24.56
C GLU A 38 57.03 -38.04 -23.18
N ASN A 39 56.33 -38.07 -22.04
CA ASN A 39 57.04 -38.01 -20.75
C ASN A 39 56.33 -38.69 -19.58
N SER A 40 57.05 -39.59 -18.91
CA SER A 40 56.82 -40.06 -17.54
C SER A 40 57.06 -38.93 -16.52
N ALA A 41 56.38 -37.79 -16.66
CA ALA A 41 56.34 -36.74 -15.66
C ALA A 41 55.28 -37.13 -14.63
N LYS A 42 55.72 -37.65 -13.47
CA LYS A 42 54.88 -37.75 -12.27
C LYS A 42 54.15 -36.41 -12.11
N LEU A 43 52.82 -36.42 -12.20
CA LEU A 43 52.00 -35.24 -11.88
C LEU A 43 52.44 -34.74 -10.50
N ASP A 44 53.11 -33.59 -10.46
CA ASP A 44 53.58 -33.00 -9.22
C ASP A 44 52.37 -32.73 -8.32
N ALA A 45 52.44 -33.16 -7.06
CA ALA A 45 51.33 -33.05 -6.10
C ALA A 45 50.82 -31.60 -5.98
N LYS A 46 51.69 -30.63 -6.28
CA LYS A 46 51.37 -29.20 -6.37
C LYS A 46 50.33 -28.88 -7.44
N THR A 47 50.42 -29.47 -8.63
CA THR A 47 49.51 -29.21 -9.76
C THR A 47 48.11 -29.76 -9.47
N LEU A 48 48.02 -30.97 -8.91
CA LEU A 48 46.74 -31.56 -8.48
C LEU A 48 46.09 -30.73 -7.38
N PHE A 49 46.89 -30.23 -6.42
CA PHE A 49 46.40 -29.38 -5.34
C PHE A 49 45.87 -28.02 -5.83
N ASP A 50 46.56 -27.39 -6.78
CA ASP A 50 46.11 -26.12 -7.38
C ASP A 50 44.82 -26.31 -8.20
N LEU A 51 44.68 -27.44 -8.89
CA LEU A 51 43.45 -27.77 -9.61
C LEU A 51 42.26 -28.01 -8.67
N VAL A 52 42.47 -28.69 -7.56
CA VAL A 52 41.45 -28.87 -6.52
C VAL A 52 41.05 -27.52 -5.91
N LYS A 53 42.01 -26.64 -5.61
CA LYS A 53 41.69 -25.28 -5.13
C LYS A 53 40.86 -24.48 -6.12
N LEU A 54 41.21 -24.53 -7.41
CA LEU A 54 40.47 -23.85 -8.46
C LEU A 54 39.02 -24.35 -8.53
N SER A 55 38.82 -25.68 -8.53
CA SER A 55 37.48 -26.26 -8.59
C SER A 55 36.64 -25.92 -7.36
N PHE A 56 37.23 -25.97 -6.16
CA PHE A 56 36.57 -25.50 -4.93
C PHE A 56 36.18 -24.02 -5.01
N GLY A 57 37.06 -23.16 -5.52
CA GLY A 57 36.77 -21.73 -5.69
C GLY A 57 35.60 -21.48 -6.65
N VAL A 58 35.56 -22.19 -7.77
CA VAL A 58 34.46 -22.09 -8.75
C VAL A 58 33.14 -22.57 -8.16
N VAL A 59 33.12 -23.73 -7.48
CA VAL A 59 31.91 -24.28 -6.86
C VAL A 59 31.41 -23.38 -5.72
N ALA A 60 32.31 -22.90 -4.86
CA ALA A 60 31.95 -21.97 -3.78
C ALA A 60 31.41 -20.65 -4.34
N GLY A 61 32.05 -20.10 -5.38
CA GLY A 61 31.59 -18.87 -6.04
C GLY A 61 30.20 -19.04 -6.68
N ALA A 62 29.95 -20.16 -7.37
CA ALA A 62 28.65 -20.47 -7.93
C ALA A 62 27.57 -20.64 -6.84
N GLY A 63 27.90 -21.35 -5.75
CA GLY A 63 27.01 -21.50 -4.60
C GLY A 63 26.65 -20.17 -3.94
N ALA A 64 27.64 -19.30 -3.74
CA ALA A 64 27.45 -17.96 -3.20
C ALA A 64 26.55 -17.09 -4.09
N LEU A 65 26.75 -17.14 -5.41
CA LEU A 65 25.91 -16.42 -6.38
C LEU A 65 24.46 -16.91 -6.33
N VAL A 66 24.23 -18.23 -6.30
CA VAL A 66 22.89 -18.81 -6.19
C VAL A 66 22.22 -18.39 -4.88
N ALA A 67 22.95 -18.43 -3.76
CA ALA A 67 22.44 -18.00 -2.47
C ALA A 67 22.02 -16.52 -2.48
N LEU A 68 22.84 -15.65 -3.07
CA LEU A 68 22.55 -14.23 -3.23
C LEU A 68 21.28 -13.99 -4.07
N VAL A 69 21.15 -14.67 -5.21
CA VAL A 69 19.98 -14.54 -6.10
C VAL A 69 18.71 -15.03 -5.41
N VAL A 70 18.77 -16.13 -4.67
CA VAL A 70 17.63 -16.66 -3.91
C VAL A 70 17.23 -15.69 -2.81
N ALA A 71 18.19 -15.17 -2.04
CA ALA A 71 17.94 -14.18 -1.00
C ALA A 71 17.27 -12.93 -1.57
N TYR A 72 17.81 -12.37 -2.65
CA TYR A 72 17.23 -11.21 -3.34
C TYR A 72 15.82 -11.46 -3.85
N ARG A 73 15.56 -12.61 -4.47
CA ARG A 73 14.21 -12.95 -4.96
C ARG A 73 13.22 -13.15 -3.83
N ARG A 74 13.63 -13.82 -2.76
CA ARG A 74 12.80 -14.02 -1.57
C ARG A 74 12.40 -12.67 -0.99
N GLN A 75 13.37 -11.78 -0.79
CA GLN A 75 13.11 -10.40 -0.34
C GLN A 75 12.11 -9.67 -1.25
N ARG A 76 12.29 -9.72 -2.57
CA ARG A 76 11.37 -9.07 -3.52
C ARG A 76 9.96 -9.65 -3.51
N VAL A 77 9.83 -10.96 -3.31
CA VAL A 77 8.53 -11.63 -3.19
C VAL A 77 7.85 -11.27 -1.88
N ASP A 78 8.61 -11.22 -0.79
CA ASP A 78 8.11 -10.88 0.55
C ASP A 78 7.65 -9.42 0.59
N GLU A 79 8.42 -8.47 0.04
CA GLU A 79 8.03 -7.06 -0.10
C GLU A 79 6.73 -6.91 -0.92
N ALA A 80 6.66 -7.58 -2.07
CA ALA A 80 5.44 -7.57 -2.90
C ALA A 80 4.26 -8.30 -2.23
N GLY A 81 4.53 -9.26 -1.36
CA GLY A 81 3.53 -9.95 -0.54
C GLY A 81 2.95 -9.02 0.52
N ALA A 82 3.81 -8.35 1.29
CA ALA A 82 3.44 -7.42 2.33
C ALA A 82 2.58 -6.26 1.80
N HIS A 83 2.94 -5.69 0.65
CA HIS A 83 2.12 -4.63 0.03
C HIS A 83 0.72 -5.12 -0.36
N ARG A 84 0.61 -6.30 -0.99
CA ARG A 84 -0.70 -6.86 -1.35
C ARG A 84 -1.56 -7.17 -0.14
N GLU A 85 -0.94 -7.66 0.93
CA GLU A 85 -1.65 -7.94 2.17
C GLU A 85 -2.15 -6.66 2.85
N ALA A 86 -1.32 -5.62 2.89
CA ALA A 86 -1.72 -4.31 3.39
C ALA A 86 -2.90 -3.73 2.62
N THR A 87 -2.87 -3.76 1.27
CA THR A 87 -4.00 -3.33 0.43
C THR A 87 -5.24 -4.18 0.68
N ARG A 88 -5.11 -5.51 0.77
CA ARG A 88 -6.26 -6.41 1.02
C ARG A 88 -6.90 -6.11 2.38
N LEU A 89 -6.10 -5.96 3.44
CA LEU A 89 -6.58 -5.63 4.78
C LEU A 89 -7.25 -4.25 4.80
N HIS A 90 -6.71 -3.28 4.05
CA HIS A 90 -7.32 -1.97 3.89
C HIS A 90 -8.68 -2.07 3.21
N THR A 91 -8.80 -2.76 2.07
CA THR A 91 -10.09 -2.98 1.37
C THR A 91 -11.13 -3.69 2.24
N GLU A 92 -10.71 -4.66 3.04
CA GLU A 92 -11.61 -5.38 3.96
C GLU A 92 -12.15 -4.47 5.06
N ARG A 93 -11.26 -3.73 5.74
CA ARG A 93 -11.65 -2.75 6.77
C ARG A 93 -12.47 -1.61 6.18
N PHE A 94 -12.17 -1.18 4.95
CA PHE A 94 -12.92 -0.19 4.21
C PHE A 94 -14.36 -0.64 3.99
N SER A 95 -14.56 -1.85 3.48
CA SER A 95 -15.90 -2.42 3.31
C SER A 95 -16.69 -2.43 4.63
N GLN A 96 -16.05 -2.87 5.72
CA GLN A 96 -16.68 -2.87 7.05
C GLN A 96 -17.01 -1.45 7.56
N ALA A 97 -16.17 -0.46 7.26
CA ALA A 97 -16.38 0.92 7.66
C ALA A 97 -17.55 1.56 6.89
N VAL A 98 -17.64 1.28 5.58
CA VAL A 98 -18.76 1.68 4.72
C VAL A 98 -20.07 1.03 5.19
N ASP A 99 -20.06 -0.27 5.51
CA ASP A 99 -21.24 -0.96 6.05
C ASP A 99 -21.73 -0.32 7.35
N LYS A 100 -20.81 0.05 8.26
CA LYS A 100 -21.14 0.78 9.50
C LYS A 100 -21.71 2.16 9.21
N LEU A 101 -21.13 2.89 8.25
CA LEU A 101 -21.63 4.20 7.82
C LEU A 101 -23.06 4.13 7.23
N GLY A 102 -23.41 3.02 6.58
CA GLY A 102 -24.74 2.75 6.04
C GLY A 102 -25.79 2.33 7.08
N SER A 103 -25.40 2.01 8.32
CA SER A 103 -26.30 1.48 9.35
C SER A 103 -27.49 2.39 9.68
N ALA A 104 -28.66 1.87 10.02
CA ALA A 104 -29.78 2.72 10.48
C ALA A 104 -29.52 3.39 11.86
N SER A 105 -28.53 2.91 12.62
CA SER A 105 -28.19 3.45 13.94
C SER A 105 -27.20 4.62 13.82
N PRO A 106 -27.53 5.84 14.29
CA PRO A 106 -26.61 6.97 14.28
C PRO A 106 -25.28 6.69 15.00
N ALA A 107 -25.32 5.92 16.08
CA ALA A 107 -24.12 5.54 16.84
C ALA A 107 -23.19 4.63 16.02
N VAL A 108 -23.75 3.67 15.27
CA VAL A 108 -22.97 2.80 14.39
C VAL A 108 -22.41 3.59 13.20
N ARG A 109 -23.19 4.52 12.63
CA ARG A 109 -22.71 5.43 11.58
C ARG A 109 -21.52 6.27 12.04
N LEU A 110 -21.60 6.82 13.25
CA LEU A 110 -20.51 7.60 13.84
C LEU A 110 -19.24 6.76 14.00
N GLY A 111 -19.38 5.49 14.39
CA GLY A 111 -18.27 4.53 14.39
C GLY A 111 -17.70 4.28 12.99
N GLY A 112 -18.55 4.20 11.97
CA GLY A 112 -18.15 4.10 10.56
C GLY A 112 -17.36 5.32 10.08
N VAL A 113 -17.80 6.54 10.43
CA VAL A 113 -17.09 7.80 10.13
C VAL A 113 -15.67 7.78 10.69
N HIS A 114 -15.51 7.45 11.97
CA HIS A 114 -14.19 7.39 12.59
C HIS A 114 -13.30 6.28 12.00
N ALA A 115 -13.90 5.14 11.64
CA ALA A 115 -13.18 4.06 10.98
C ALA A 115 -12.68 4.47 9.57
N LEU A 116 -13.51 5.18 8.78
CA LEU A 116 -13.11 5.70 7.48
C LEU A 116 -12.02 6.77 7.59
N ALA A 117 -12.12 7.68 8.56
CA ALA A 117 -11.07 8.67 8.80
C ALA A 117 -9.74 8.00 9.18
N GLY A 118 -9.76 7.00 10.06
CA GLY A 118 -8.56 6.23 10.39
C GLY A 118 -8.00 5.44 9.19
N LEU A 119 -8.86 4.93 8.30
CA LEU A 119 -8.41 4.28 7.06
C LEU A 119 -7.79 5.23 6.05
N ALA A 120 -8.25 6.50 6.02
CA ALA A 120 -7.62 7.54 5.22
C ALA A 120 -6.21 7.88 5.75
N ASP A 121 -6.07 7.92 7.08
CA ASP A 121 -4.81 8.17 7.76
C ASP A 121 -3.77 7.07 7.51
N ASP A 122 -4.21 5.80 7.61
CA ASP A 122 -3.36 4.62 7.50
C ASP A 122 -3.33 4.04 6.06
N ALA A 123 -3.76 4.80 5.06
CA ALA A 123 -3.87 4.32 3.68
C ALA A 123 -2.50 3.92 3.09
N PRO A 124 -2.38 2.73 2.44
CA PRO A 124 -1.14 2.29 1.80
C PRO A 124 -0.66 3.17 0.64
N ASP A 125 -1.59 3.86 -0.02
CA ASP A 125 -1.35 4.79 -1.11
C ASP A 125 -2.38 5.93 -1.11
N ASP A 126 -2.07 7.01 -1.83
CA ASP A 126 -2.90 8.22 -1.85
C ASP A 126 -4.27 7.99 -2.53
N SER A 127 -4.40 7.01 -3.44
CA SER A 127 -5.69 6.71 -4.10
C SER A 127 -6.69 6.08 -3.13
N LEU A 128 -6.21 5.22 -2.23
CA LEU A 128 -7.02 4.64 -1.16
C LEU A 128 -7.40 5.67 -0.10
N ARG A 129 -6.51 6.63 0.19
CA ARG A 129 -6.83 7.79 1.04
C ARG A 129 -7.95 8.61 0.41
N GLN A 130 -7.80 8.98 -0.87
CA GLN A 130 -8.79 9.74 -1.61
C GLN A 130 -10.15 9.05 -1.58
N THR A 131 -10.18 7.74 -1.83
CA THR A 131 -11.42 6.96 -1.79
C THR A 131 -12.16 7.05 -0.45
N CYS A 132 -11.43 7.07 0.68
CA CYS A 132 -12.04 7.24 2.00
C CYS A 132 -12.64 8.65 2.18
N ILE A 133 -11.94 9.67 1.70
CA ILE A 133 -12.39 11.07 1.73
C ILE A 133 -13.63 11.24 0.84
N ASP A 134 -13.63 10.66 -0.36
CA ASP A 134 -14.74 10.72 -1.31
C ASP A 134 -16.01 10.11 -0.71
N VAL A 135 -15.93 8.99 0.01
CA VAL A 135 -17.08 8.39 0.69
C VAL A 135 -17.64 9.30 1.78
N LEU A 136 -16.77 9.97 2.54
CA LEU A 136 -17.19 10.93 3.56
C LEU A 136 -17.89 12.14 2.93
N CYS A 137 -17.35 12.64 1.81
CA CYS A 137 -17.94 13.72 1.02
C CYS A 137 -19.29 13.31 0.42
N ALA A 138 -19.36 12.15 -0.23
CA ALA A 138 -20.59 11.61 -0.79
C ALA A 138 -21.69 11.44 0.28
N TYR A 139 -21.33 11.02 1.50
CA TYR A 139 -22.27 10.97 2.62
C TYR A 139 -22.82 12.36 2.98
N LEU A 140 -21.98 13.40 2.96
CA LEU A 140 -22.41 14.78 3.20
C LEU A 140 -23.32 15.30 2.08
N GLN A 141 -23.19 14.80 0.85
CA GLN A 141 -24.01 15.18 -0.28
C GLN A 141 -25.40 14.51 -0.27
N LEU A 142 -25.61 13.46 0.54
CA LEU A 142 -26.91 12.79 0.63
C LEU A 142 -28.01 13.74 1.15
N PRO A 143 -29.23 13.66 0.59
CA PRO A 143 -30.40 14.34 1.16
C PRO A 143 -30.62 13.92 2.61
N PHE A 144 -30.97 14.87 3.47
CA PHE A 144 -31.26 14.63 4.88
C PHE A 144 -32.63 15.22 5.26
N THR A 145 -33.24 14.64 6.30
CA THR A 145 -34.52 15.11 6.83
C THR A 145 -34.35 16.52 7.41
N PRO A 146 -35.20 17.49 7.04
CA PRO A 146 -35.16 18.83 7.64
C PRO A 146 -35.49 18.78 9.14
N ASP A 147 -35.13 19.84 9.87
CA ASP A 147 -35.44 19.96 11.30
C ASP A 147 -36.96 19.90 11.52
N PRO A 148 -37.49 18.92 12.27
CA PRO A 148 -38.93 18.84 12.56
C PRO A 148 -39.41 19.91 13.56
N GLY A 149 -38.50 20.75 14.08
CA GLY A 149 -38.80 21.77 15.07
C GLY A 149 -38.83 21.23 16.50
N SER A 150 -39.24 22.08 17.44
CA SER A 150 -39.21 21.79 18.88
C SER A 150 -40.57 21.39 19.46
N ASP A 151 -41.52 20.95 18.62
CA ASP A 151 -42.82 20.47 19.08
C ASP A 151 -42.66 19.15 19.86
N PRO A 152 -43.15 19.05 21.11
CA PRO A 152 -43.13 17.81 21.87
C PRO A 152 -43.73 16.60 21.14
N ALA A 153 -44.68 16.81 20.23
CA ALA A 153 -45.27 15.74 19.41
C ALA A 153 -44.26 15.06 18.48
N HIS A 154 -43.17 15.76 18.10
CA HIS A 154 -42.12 15.27 17.21
C HIS A 154 -40.81 14.97 17.95
N GLN A 155 -40.83 14.79 19.27
CA GLN A 155 -39.61 14.66 20.07
C GLN A 155 -38.67 13.53 19.59
N GLU A 156 -39.22 12.37 19.22
CA GLU A 156 -38.43 11.23 18.72
C GLU A 156 -37.78 11.55 17.36
N GLU A 157 -38.53 12.16 16.44
CA GLU A 157 -38.02 12.59 15.15
C GLU A 157 -36.95 13.67 15.30
N HIS A 158 -37.14 14.61 16.23
CA HIS A 158 -36.18 15.65 16.56
C HIS A 158 -34.88 15.06 17.12
N HIS A 159 -34.96 14.11 18.07
CA HIS A 159 -33.78 13.41 18.58
C HIS A 159 -33.04 12.65 17.49
N ARG A 160 -33.77 12.00 16.57
CA ARG A 160 -33.19 11.28 15.43
C ARG A 160 -32.51 12.23 14.45
N TYR A 161 -33.16 13.35 14.13
CA TYR A 161 -32.58 14.44 13.32
C TYR A 161 -31.26 14.94 13.93
N LEU A 162 -31.25 15.29 15.22
CA LEU A 162 -30.04 15.74 15.93
C LEU A 162 -28.92 14.69 15.91
N ALA A 163 -29.26 13.41 16.05
CA ALA A 163 -28.28 12.33 16.03
C ALA A 163 -27.61 12.20 14.65
N PHE A 164 -28.36 12.25 13.55
CA PHE A 164 -27.79 12.21 12.20
C PHE A 164 -27.07 13.52 11.83
N ARG A 165 -27.57 14.68 12.28
CA ARG A 165 -26.87 15.97 12.18
C ARG A 165 -25.50 15.91 12.85
N LYS A 166 -25.40 15.26 14.02
CA LYS A 166 -24.13 15.08 14.72
C LYS A 166 -23.12 14.23 13.91
N VAL A 167 -23.59 13.23 13.16
CA VAL A 167 -22.73 12.44 12.26
C VAL A 167 -22.14 13.34 11.18
N ARG A 168 -22.97 14.14 10.49
CA ARG A 168 -22.51 15.08 9.45
C ARG A 168 -21.52 16.11 10.00
N HIS A 169 -21.82 16.72 11.14
CA HIS A 169 -20.91 17.65 11.81
C HIS A 169 -19.57 17.00 12.19
N THR A 170 -19.60 15.71 12.54
CA THR A 170 -18.37 14.99 12.86
C THR A 170 -17.51 14.79 11.62
N ILE A 171 -18.11 14.48 10.47
CA ILE A 171 -17.38 14.38 9.20
C ILE A 171 -16.73 15.72 8.85
N LEU A 172 -17.49 16.82 8.86
CA LEU A 172 -16.98 18.16 8.56
C LEU A 172 -15.85 18.58 9.50
N ARG A 173 -16.00 18.30 10.81
CA ARG A 173 -14.95 18.55 11.80
C ARG A 173 -13.68 17.74 11.50
N LEU A 174 -13.82 16.44 11.20
CA LEU A 174 -12.68 15.60 10.86
C LEU A 174 -11.98 16.11 9.59
N ILE A 175 -12.73 16.45 8.55
CA ILE A 175 -12.17 17.04 7.33
C ILE A 175 -11.34 18.29 7.69
N GLY A 176 -11.90 19.25 8.43
CA GLY A 176 -11.16 20.43 8.88
C GLY A 176 -9.91 20.07 9.68
N ASP A 177 -10.03 19.19 10.68
CA ASP A 177 -8.90 18.75 11.51
C ASP A 177 -7.74 18.12 10.72
N HIS A 178 -8.02 17.43 9.61
CA HIS A 178 -6.97 16.80 8.79
C HIS A 178 -6.41 17.75 7.72
N TYR A 179 -7.21 18.69 7.21
CA TYR A 179 -6.75 19.71 6.26
C TYR A 179 -5.91 20.82 6.91
N ARG A 180 -6.12 21.11 8.20
CA ARG A 180 -5.26 22.05 8.95
C ARG A 180 -3.87 21.50 9.25
N ARG A 181 -3.65 20.20 9.08
CA ARG A 181 -2.33 19.59 9.28
C ARG A 181 -1.43 19.93 8.10
N PRO A 182 -0.20 20.43 8.34
CA PRO A 182 0.72 20.77 7.26
C PRO A 182 0.96 19.59 6.32
N ARG A 183 1.01 19.85 5.02
CA ARG A 183 1.28 18.84 4.00
C ARG A 183 2.54 18.04 4.32
N GLY A 184 2.45 16.72 4.11
CA GLY A 184 3.56 15.79 4.38
C GLY A 184 3.68 15.35 5.84
N THR A 185 2.86 15.90 6.74
CA THR A 185 2.74 15.37 8.11
C THR A 185 1.79 14.18 8.16
N HIS A 186 2.00 13.29 9.15
CA HIS A 186 1.12 12.16 9.39
C HIS A 186 -0.33 12.64 9.63
N ARG A 187 -1.30 11.99 8.95
CA ARG A 187 -2.74 12.34 8.93
C ARG A 187 -3.09 13.66 8.23
N SER A 188 -2.16 14.29 7.51
CA SER A 188 -2.55 15.42 6.67
C SER A 188 -3.35 14.92 5.47
N TRP A 189 -4.49 15.55 5.22
CA TRP A 189 -5.28 15.34 4.00
C TRP A 189 -5.03 16.45 2.96
N GLN A 190 -4.07 17.35 3.21
CA GLN A 190 -3.68 18.36 2.22
C GLN A 190 -3.10 17.69 0.97
N GLY A 191 -3.63 18.07 -0.20
CA GLY A 191 -3.26 17.49 -1.49
C GLY A 191 -4.20 16.37 -1.97
N CYS A 192 -5.21 16.01 -1.18
CA CYS A 192 -6.38 15.28 -1.64
C CYS A 192 -7.42 16.23 -2.23
N ASP A 193 -8.32 15.69 -3.06
CA ASP A 193 -9.50 16.41 -3.54
C ASP A 193 -10.57 16.44 -2.44
N LEU A 194 -11.27 17.56 -2.32
CA LEU A 194 -12.35 17.78 -1.37
C LEU A 194 -13.58 18.34 -2.09
N ASP A 195 -14.54 17.46 -2.34
CA ASP A 195 -15.80 17.81 -3.00
C ASP A 195 -16.94 18.02 -1.99
N LEU A 196 -17.19 19.27 -1.64
CA LEU A 196 -18.31 19.70 -0.81
C LEU A 196 -19.46 20.29 -1.63
N THR A 197 -19.54 19.97 -2.92
CA THR A 197 -20.61 20.42 -3.82
C THR A 197 -21.98 20.00 -3.28
N GLY A 198 -22.93 20.92 -3.19
CA GLY A 198 -24.29 20.69 -2.70
C GLY A 198 -24.39 20.39 -1.20
N VAL A 199 -23.30 20.48 -0.44
CA VAL A 199 -23.31 20.18 0.99
C VAL A 199 -23.87 21.38 1.78
N THR A 200 -24.86 21.12 2.64
CA THR A 200 -25.26 22.07 3.68
C THR A 200 -24.27 22.02 4.85
N ILE A 201 -23.62 23.15 5.11
CA ILE A 201 -22.69 23.38 6.22
C ILE A 201 -23.39 24.32 7.21
N ASP A 202 -23.83 23.72 8.32
CA ASP A 202 -24.62 24.36 9.38
C ASP A 202 -23.92 24.28 10.75
N CYS A 203 -22.60 24.02 10.73
CA CYS A 203 -21.70 24.10 11.86
C CYS A 203 -20.45 24.91 11.50
N SER A 204 -19.73 25.40 12.51
CA SER A 204 -18.42 26.00 12.28
C SER A 204 -17.44 24.94 11.79
N VAL A 205 -16.79 25.20 10.65
CA VAL A 205 -15.69 24.39 10.13
C VAL A 205 -14.49 25.30 9.95
N ASP A 206 -13.37 24.92 10.55
CA ASP A 206 -12.15 25.72 10.53
C ASP A 206 -11.14 25.07 9.58
N PHE A 207 -10.75 25.82 8.55
CA PHE A 207 -9.72 25.47 7.59
C PHE A 207 -8.49 26.39 7.72
N GLY A 208 -8.35 27.13 8.82
CA GLY A 208 -7.18 27.97 9.07
C GLY A 208 -5.87 27.20 8.92
N ASP A 209 -4.89 27.78 8.24
CA ASP A 209 -3.61 27.15 7.86
C ASP A 209 -3.72 25.99 6.84
N ALA A 210 -4.90 25.69 6.32
CA ALA A 210 -5.05 24.70 5.25
C ALA A 210 -4.48 25.24 3.93
N VAL A 211 -3.56 24.49 3.33
CA VAL A 211 -3.02 24.80 2.01
C VAL A 211 -3.60 23.84 0.98
N PHE A 212 -4.50 24.35 0.15
CA PHE A 212 -5.07 23.62 -0.99
C PHE A 212 -4.07 23.66 -2.16
N SER A 213 -3.07 22.78 -2.11
CA SER A 213 -2.08 22.62 -3.17
C SER A 213 -1.98 21.16 -3.60
N GLY A 214 -2.33 20.88 -4.86
CA GLY A 214 -2.25 19.54 -5.45
C GLY A 214 -3.55 18.72 -5.45
N GLY A 215 -4.62 19.24 -4.86
CA GLY A 215 -5.99 18.71 -4.98
C GLY A 215 -6.99 19.86 -5.18
N GLU A 216 -8.17 19.54 -5.70
CA GLU A 216 -9.26 20.48 -5.95
C GLU A 216 -10.17 20.61 -4.72
N MET A 217 -10.62 21.83 -4.43
CA MET A 217 -11.64 22.08 -3.41
C MET A 217 -12.88 22.66 -4.10
N LEU A 218 -13.99 21.92 -4.06
CA LEU A 218 -15.22 22.26 -4.75
C LEU A 218 -16.33 22.58 -3.74
N PHE A 219 -17.03 23.70 -3.97
CA PHE A 219 -18.15 24.18 -3.16
C PHE A 219 -19.38 24.54 -3.99
N GLY A 220 -19.50 24.02 -5.22
CA GLY A 220 -20.63 24.34 -6.10
C GLY A 220 -21.94 24.07 -5.36
N ASP A 221 -22.86 25.03 -5.31
CA ASP A 221 -24.15 24.90 -4.61
C ASP A 221 -24.08 24.54 -3.11
N ALA A 222 -22.92 24.69 -2.46
CA ALA A 222 -22.80 24.50 -1.01
C ALA A 222 -23.55 25.62 -0.27
N VAL A 223 -24.29 25.26 0.78
CA VAL A 223 -25.11 26.19 1.55
C VAL A 223 -24.52 26.37 2.95
N PHE A 224 -24.14 27.59 3.30
CA PHE A 224 -23.65 27.96 4.63
C PHE A 224 -24.78 28.58 5.45
N SER A 225 -25.47 27.78 6.24
CA SER A 225 -26.66 28.19 7.02
C SER A 225 -26.42 28.31 8.52
N GLY A 226 -25.20 28.04 8.99
CA GLY A 226 -24.79 28.20 10.38
C GLY A 226 -23.30 27.98 10.58
N GLY A 227 -22.65 28.88 11.33
CA GLY A 227 -21.21 28.87 11.58
C GLY A 227 -20.40 29.73 10.60
N ALA A 228 -19.21 30.14 11.02
CA ALA A 228 -18.24 30.79 10.15
C ALA A 228 -17.33 29.74 9.52
N VAL A 229 -16.98 29.94 8.25
CA VAL A 229 -15.81 29.31 7.64
C VAL A 229 -14.68 30.31 7.76
N ALA A 230 -13.70 30.00 8.60
CA ALA A 230 -12.47 30.76 8.70
C ALA A 230 -11.39 30.06 7.86
N GLY A 231 -10.66 30.85 7.08
CA GLY A 231 -9.49 30.45 6.31
C GLY A 231 -8.28 31.26 6.73
#